data_AF-A0A0D2Y1K2-F1
#
_entry.id   AF-A0A0D2Y1K2-F1
#
_cell.length_a   1.000
_cell.length_b   1.000
_cell.length_c   1.000
_cell.angle_alpha   90.00
_cell.angle_beta   90.00
_cell.angle_gamma   90.00
#
_symmetry.space_group_name_H-M   'P 1'
#
loop_
_entity.id
_entity.type
_entity.pdbx_description
1 polymer ?
#
loop_
_entity_poly.entity_id
_entity_poly.type
_entity_poly.pdbx_seq_one_letter_code
_entity_poly.pdbx_strand_id
1 'polypeptide(L)'
;MDLNERIKDTGLFFPIDPGPSAQIGGMVGTNCSGTNAVKYGTMRDWVVNLTVVLSDGTILKTRRRPRKSSAGYNLNSLFVGSEGTLGFVTEATLKLAPIPEHTGIAVVTFPSVKAAATMAIEVIRRGVPISAVEILDEVLMSVINRMGATSRKWNEVPTLFFKFSGSDAIVKDSIAQVQSISKKHHANGFQYESDPEKQKALWSARKEALWSMMALRETDGHVWSTDVAVPLSRVSELIGQFACSVIPFMDITHLSQTYPRKNLSSWVYLVVFWGT
;
A
#
# COMPACT_ATOMS: atom_id res chain seq x y z
N MET A 1 -14.10 -4.80 -2.27
CA MET A 1 -14.69 -3.46 -2.51
C MET A 1 -15.87 -3.65 -3.46
N ASP A 2 -17.06 -3.15 -3.11
CA ASP A 2 -18.31 -3.32 -3.87
C ASP A 2 -18.17 -2.92 -5.36
N LEU A 3 -17.41 -1.87 -5.67
CA LEU A 3 -17.13 -1.45 -7.05
C LEU A 3 -16.50 -2.58 -7.89
N ASN A 4 -15.47 -3.25 -7.38
CA ASN A 4 -14.76 -4.30 -8.11
C ASN A 4 -15.64 -5.55 -8.32
N GLU A 5 -16.53 -5.85 -7.38
CA GLU A 5 -17.50 -6.94 -7.55
C GLU A 5 -18.50 -6.64 -8.68
N ARG A 6 -18.94 -5.39 -8.81
CA ARG A 6 -19.88 -4.96 -9.87
C ARG A 6 -19.28 -4.94 -11.27
N ILE A 7 -17.97 -4.74 -11.39
CA ILE A 7 -17.27 -4.64 -12.69
C ILE A 7 -16.44 -5.88 -13.02
N LYS A 8 -16.47 -6.93 -12.21
CA LYS A 8 -15.61 -8.12 -12.36
C LYS A 8 -15.67 -8.76 -13.75
N ASP A 9 -16.84 -8.74 -14.38
CA ASP A 9 -17.07 -9.36 -15.69
C ASP A 9 -16.57 -8.52 -16.87
N THR A 10 -16.07 -7.30 -16.62
CA THR A 10 -15.55 -6.40 -17.67
C THR A 10 -14.09 -6.68 -18.03
N GLY A 11 -13.39 -7.55 -17.28
CA GLY A 11 -11.94 -7.74 -17.38
C GLY A 11 -11.12 -6.57 -16.83
N LEU A 12 -11.77 -5.59 -16.19
CA LEU A 12 -11.15 -4.42 -15.58
C LEU A 12 -11.41 -4.39 -14.07
N PHE A 13 -10.55 -3.69 -13.34
CA PHE A 13 -10.71 -3.44 -11.91
C PHE A 13 -10.21 -2.04 -11.52
N PHE A 14 -10.70 -1.55 -10.39
CA PHE A 14 -10.19 -0.36 -9.73
C PHE A 14 -9.08 -0.76 -8.74
N PRO A 15 -7.82 -0.30 -8.93
CA PRO A 15 -6.68 -0.90 -8.25
C PRO A 15 -6.33 -0.29 -6.89
N ILE A 16 -6.91 0.86 -6.55
CA ILE A 16 -6.73 1.48 -5.23
C ILE A 16 -7.39 0.58 -4.19
N ASP A 17 -6.62 0.17 -3.19
CA ASP A 17 -6.98 -0.86 -2.20
C ASP A 17 -6.77 -0.29 -0.79
N PRO A 18 -7.67 0.61 -0.36
CA PRO A 18 -7.61 1.23 0.96
C PRO A 18 -8.17 0.29 2.04
N GLY A 19 -8.16 0.76 3.29
CA GLY A 19 -8.76 0.02 4.40
C GLY A 19 -10.25 -0.32 4.19
N PRO A 20 -10.77 -1.33 4.93
CA PRO A 20 -12.18 -1.70 4.86
C PRO A 20 -13.11 -0.50 5.09
N SER A 21 -14.31 -0.54 4.50
CA SER A 21 -15.38 0.50 4.57
C SER A 21 -15.15 1.81 3.81
N ALA A 22 -13.97 2.03 3.23
CA ALA A 22 -13.70 3.25 2.47
C ALA A 22 -14.62 3.41 1.24
N GLN A 23 -15.13 4.62 1.04
CA GLN A 23 -16.00 4.99 -0.08
C GLN A 23 -15.26 5.87 -1.10
N ILE A 24 -15.65 5.83 -2.37
CA ILE A 24 -14.99 6.60 -3.45
C ILE A 24 -14.90 8.09 -3.13
N GLY A 25 -15.96 8.71 -2.61
CA GLY A 25 -15.94 10.13 -2.24
C GLY A 25 -14.89 10.42 -1.17
N GLY A 26 -14.78 9.57 -0.14
CA GLY A 26 -13.75 9.66 0.89
C GLY A 26 -12.35 9.44 0.33
N MET A 27 -12.16 8.44 -0.54
CA MET A 27 -10.89 8.18 -1.22
C MET A 27 -10.41 9.40 -2.03
N VAL A 28 -11.33 10.05 -2.77
CA VAL A 28 -11.06 11.31 -3.47
C VAL A 28 -10.70 12.41 -2.46
N GLY A 29 -11.52 12.58 -1.42
CA GLY A 29 -11.35 13.61 -0.40
C GLY A 29 -9.99 13.55 0.28
N THR A 30 -9.49 12.36 0.63
CA THR A 30 -8.22 12.17 1.35
C THR A 30 -7.03 11.90 0.45
N ASN A 31 -7.23 11.83 -0.88
CA ASN A 31 -6.23 11.33 -1.83
C ASN A 31 -5.61 10.00 -1.37
N CYS A 32 -6.46 9.03 -0.99
CA CYS A 32 -5.98 7.83 -0.33
C CYS A 32 -4.95 7.06 -1.17
N SER A 33 -4.02 6.42 -0.47
CA SER A 33 -3.17 5.37 -1.00
C SER A 33 -3.83 4.00 -0.74
N GLY A 34 -3.02 2.94 -0.66
CA GLY A 34 -3.47 1.57 -0.45
C GLY A 34 -2.34 0.60 -0.76
N THR A 35 -2.48 -0.66 -0.40
CA THR A 35 -1.35 -1.61 -0.50
C THR A 35 -0.80 -1.78 -1.91
N ASN A 36 -1.60 -1.51 -2.95
CA ASN A 36 -1.17 -1.62 -4.35
C ASN A 36 -0.57 -0.30 -4.90
N ALA A 37 -0.42 0.75 -4.09
CA ALA A 37 0.00 2.06 -4.53
C ALA A 37 1.46 2.10 -5.04
N VAL A 38 2.29 1.13 -4.64
CA VAL A 38 3.63 0.90 -5.22
C VAL A 38 3.58 0.78 -6.75
N LYS A 39 2.59 0.05 -7.26
CA LYS A 39 2.42 -0.20 -8.71
C LYS A 39 1.45 0.78 -9.37
N TYR A 40 0.38 1.14 -8.68
CA TYR A 40 -0.73 1.87 -9.30
C TYR A 40 -0.81 3.34 -8.88
N GLY A 41 -0.02 3.81 -7.92
CA GLY A 41 -0.07 5.19 -7.43
C GLY A 41 -1.27 5.46 -6.51
N THR A 42 -1.61 6.74 -6.35
CA THR A 42 -2.63 7.22 -5.39
C THR A 42 -3.93 7.58 -6.08
N MET A 43 -5.00 7.83 -5.32
CA MET A 43 -6.32 8.17 -5.87
C MET A 43 -6.29 9.28 -6.92
N ARG A 44 -5.46 10.31 -6.75
CA ARG A 44 -5.27 11.41 -7.71
C ARG A 44 -4.99 10.95 -9.13
N ASP A 45 -4.23 9.88 -9.30
CA ASP A 45 -3.85 9.37 -10.62
C ASP A 45 -5.01 8.63 -11.32
N TRP A 46 -6.02 8.21 -10.56
CA TRP A 46 -7.17 7.45 -11.04
C TRP A 46 -8.40 8.29 -11.30
N VAL A 47 -8.43 9.56 -10.89
CA VAL A 47 -9.57 10.47 -11.14
C VAL A 47 -9.49 11.09 -12.53
N VAL A 48 -10.51 10.82 -13.35
CA VAL A 48 -10.69 11.44 -14.69
C VAL A 48 -11.52 12.71 -14.60
N ASN A 49 -12.64 12.67 -13.87
CA ASN A 49 -13.58 13.78 -13.71
C ASN A 49 -14.31 13.68 -12.38
N LEU A 50 -14.70 14.82 -11.81
CA LEU A 50 -15.52 14.95 -10.62
C LEU A 50 -16.71 15.86 -10.88
N THR A 51 -17.87 15.50 -10.34
CA THR A 51 -18.98 16.42 -10.09
C THR A 51 -18.91 16.83 -8.62
N VAL A 52 -18.80 18.13 -8.36
CA VAL A 52 -18.62 18.70 -7.03
C VAL A 52 -19.70 19.74 -6.76
N VAL A 53 -20.30 19.69 -5.58
CA VAL A 53 -21.20 20.73 -5.06
C VAL A 53 -20.38 21.65 -4.15
N LEU A 54 -20.27 22.92 -4.52
CA LEU A 54 -19.57 23.94 -3.74
C LEU A 54 -20.41 24.41 -2.55
N SER A 55 -19.81 25.21 -1.66
CA SER A 55 -20.46 25.68 -0.43
C SER A 55 -21.68 26.58 -0.67
N ASP A 56 -21.76 27.24 -1.82
CA ASP A 56 -22.89 28.06 -2.27
C ASP A 56 -23.97 27.26 -3.01
N GLY A 57 -23.79 25.93 -3.14
CA GLY A 57 -24.69 25.04 -3.89
C GLY A 57 -24.38 24.96 -5.38
N THR A 58 -23.39 25.69 -5.90
CA THR A 58 -22.99 25.62 -7.31
C THR A 58 -22.48 24.22 -7.65
N ILE A 59 -22.97 23.63 -8.75
CA ILE A 59 -22.52 22.34 -9.26
C ILE A 59 -21.41 22.55 -10.29
N LEU A 60 -20.20 22.12 -9.95
CA LEU A 60 -19.02 22.17 -10.80
C LEU A 60 -18.70 20.78 -11.37
N LYS A 61 -18.44 20.69 -12.68
CA LYS A 61 -17.81 19.53 -13.30
C LYS A 61 -16.39 19.86 -13.69
N THR A 62 -15.42 19.13 -13.14
CA THR A 62 -13.99 19.47 -13.29
C THR A 62 -13.45 19.23 -14.69
N ARG A 63 -14.01 18.26 -15.42
CA ARG A 63 -13.70 17.96 -16.81
C ARG A 63 -14.92 17.49 -17.60
N ARG A 64 -14.81 17.57 -18.93
CA ARG A 64 -15.69 16.86 -19.88
C ARG A 64 -15.00 15.56 -20.34
N ARG A 65 -15.67 14.75 -21.17
CA ARG A 65 -15.28 13.38 -21.58
C ARG A 65 -13.85 13.15 -22.15
N PRO A 66 -13.11 14.09 -22.78
CA PRO A 66 -11.83 13.72 -23.41
C PRO A 66 -10.80 13.14 -22.43
N ARG A 67 -10.18 12.02 -22.82
CA ARG A 67 -9.18 11.27 -22.04
C ARG A 67 -7.91 12.10 -21.75
N LYS A 68 -7.60 13.06 -22.62
CA LYS A 68 -6.51 14.04 -22.48
C LYS A 68 -7.06 15.41 -22.81
N SER A 69 -6.83 16.39 -21.93
CA SER A 69 -7.10 17.80 -22.17
C SER A 69 -5.99 18.62 -21.54
N SER A 70 -5.47 19.59 -22.28
CA SER A 70 -4.55 20.64 -21.78
C SER A 70 -5.22 22.01 -21.73
N ALA A 71 -6.55 22.05 -21.90
CA ALA A 71 -7.32 23.29 -21.86
C ALA A 71 -7.64 23.65 -20.41
N GLY A 72 -7.11 24.78 -19.94
CA GLY A 72 -7.38 25.31 -18.60
C GLY A 72 -6.69 24.56 -17.47
N TYR A 73 -7.10 24.87 -16.24
CA TYR A 73 -6.53 24.30 -15.02
C TYR A 73 -7.00 22.86 -14.78
N ASN A 74 -6.12 22.05 -14.19
CA ASN A 74 -6.49 20.71 -13.75
C ASN A 74 -7.25 20.75 -12.42
N LEU A 75 -8.54 21.07 -12.47
CA LEU A 75 -9.38 21.21 -11.28
C LEU A 75 -9.51 19.90 -10.46
N ASN A 76 -9.32 18.72 -11.07
CA ASN A 76 -9.32 17.45 -10.33
C ASN A 76 -8.31 17.49 -9.17
N SER A 77 -7.12 18.01 -9.42
CA SER A 77 -6.03 18.04 -8.43
C SER A 77 -6.28 19.01 -7.27
N LEU A 78 -7.24 19.93 -7.42
CA LEU A 78 -7.65 20.84 -6.35
C LEU A 78 -8.58 20.13 -5.35
N PHE A 79 -9.51 19.32 -5.85
CA PHE A 79 -10.48 18.61 -4.99
C PHE A 79 -9.93 17.29 -4.42
N VAL A 80 -9.05 16.60 -5.14
CA VAL A 80 -8.44 15.36 -4.63
C VAL A 80 -7.44 15.67 -3.52
N GLY A 81 -7.74 15.22 -2.30
CA GLY A 81 -6.96 15.55 -1.10
C GLY A 81 -7.44 16.82 -0.39
N SER A 82 -8.61 17.37 -0.76
CA SER A 82 -9.17 18.57 -0.12
C SER A 82 -9.90 18.31 1.20
N GLU A 83 -10.11 17.03 1.56
CA GLU A 83 -10.84 16.60 2.75
C GLU A 83 -12.26 17.20 2.85
N GLY A 84 -12.87 17.54 1.70
CA GLY A 84 -14.20 18.12 1.62
C GLY A 84 -14.27 19.62 1.91
N THR A 85 -13.15 20.28 2.21
CA THR A 85 -13.10 21.71 2.55
C THR A 85 -13.42 22.63 1.37
N LEU A 86 -13.26 22.14 0.14
CA LEU A 86 -13.50 22.91 -1.09
C LEU A 86 -14.84 22.58 -1.76
N GLY A 87 -15.56 21.57 -1.27
CA GLY A 87 -16.84 21.11 -1.82
C GLY A 87 -17.05 19.61 -1.69
N PHE A 88 -18.29 19.18 -1.91
CA PHE A 88 -18.71 17.79 -1.78
C PHE A 88 -18.67 17.07 -3.13
N VAL A 89 -17.88 16.00 -3.23
CA VAL A 89 -17.84 15.15 -4.42
C VAL A 89 -19.09 14.26 -4.45
N THR A 90 -19.91 14.42 -5.49
CA THR A 90 -21.16 13.65 -5.67
C THR A 90 -21.06 12.58 -6.74
N GLU A 91 -20.23 12.79 -7.76
CA GLU A 91 -19.96 11.80 -8.81
C GLU A 91 -18.46 11.78 -9.14
N ALA A 92 -17.92 10.60 -9.45
CA ALA A 92 -16.55 10.45 -9.91
C ALA A 92 -16.49 9.56 -11.16
N THR A 93 -15.76 10.01 -12.17
CA THR A 93 -15.34 9.18 -13.30
C THR A 93 -13.90 8.74 -13.05
N LEU A 94 -13.69 7.43 -12.96
CA LEU A 94 -12.40 6.84 -12.60
C LEU A 94 -11.80 6.09 -13.80
N LYS A 95 -10.47 6.03 -13.82
CA LYS A 95 -9.73 5.08 -14.65
C LYS A 95 -9.91 3.68 -14.06
N LEU A 96 -9.79 2.66 -14.89
CA LEU A 96 -9.73 1.26 -14.47
C LEU A 96 -8.48 0.61 -15.08
N ALA A 97 -7.94 -0.39 -14.40
CA ALA A 97 -6.82 -1.20 -14.87
C ALA A 97 -7.32 -2.54 -15.39
N PRO A 98 -6.65 -3.17 -16.37
CA PRO A 98 -6.89 -4.57 -16.70
C PRO A 98 -6.59 -5.49 -15.51
N ILE A 99 -7.45 -6.49 -15.27
CA ILE A 99 -7.18 -7.51 -14.26
C ILE A 99 -5.88 -8.24 -14.63
N PRO A 100 -4.90 -8.35 -13.72
CA PRO A 100 -3.64 -9.03 -14.01
C PRO A 100 -3.88 -10.52 -14.26
N GLU A 101 -3.21 -11.07 -15.27
CA GLU A 101 -3.28 -12.49 -15.64
C GLU A 101 -2.79 -13.39 -14.50
N HIS A 102 -1.68 -12.98 -13.86
CA HIS A 102 -1.08 -13.70 -12.76
C HIS A 102 -0.85 -12.79 -11.56
N THR A 103 -1.05 -13.36 -10.37
CA THR A 103 -0.72 -12.76 -9.09
C THR A 103 0.06 -13.77 -8.26
N GLY A 104 0.87 -13.27 -7.33
CA GLY A 104 1.63 -14.14 -6.44
C GLY A 104 2.04 -13.39 -5.18
N ILE A 105 2.34 -14.15 -4.13
CA ILE A 105 2.79 -13.61 -2.85
C ILE A 105 4.06 -14.33 -2.44
N ALA A 106 5.08 -13.56 -2.06
CA ALA A 106 6.27 -14.11 -1.42
C ALA A 106 6.38 -13.61 0.02
N VAL A 107 6.86 -14.49 0.90
CA VAL A 107 7.14 -14.20 2.30
C VAL A 107 8.59 -14.55 2.60
N VAL A 108 9.29 -13.62 3.21
CA VAL A 108 10.73 -13.71 3.49
C VAL A 108 10.98 -13.28 4.93
N THR A 109 11.67 -14.10 5.71
CA THR A 109 11.95 -13.79 7.12
C THR A 109 13.38 -13.31 7.32
N PHE A 110 13.62 -12.53 8.36
CA PHE A 110 14.90 -11.86 8.60
C PHE A 110 15.28 -11.91 10.08
N PRO A 111 16.58 -11.85 10.41
CA PRO A 111 17.04 -11.82 11.80
C PRO A 111 16.80 -10.46 12.49
N SER A 112 16.54 -9.39 11.74
CA SER A 112 16.23 -8.06 12.31
C SER A 112 15.35 -7.24 11.36
N VAL A 113 14.57 -6.32 11.92
CA VAL A 113 13.72 -5.40 11.16
C VAL A 113 14.58 -4.50 10.25
N LYS A 114 15.78 -4.11 10.70
CA LYS A 114 16.75 -3.35 9.88
C LYS A 114 17.21 -4.12 8.65
N ALA A 115 17.42 -5.43 8.74
CA ALA A 115 17.79 -6.26 7.60
C ALA A 115 16.64 -6.36 6.59
N ALA A 116 15.41 -6.57 7.08
CA ALA A 116 14.21 -6.56 6.25
C ALA A 116 14.02 -5.20 5.53
N ALA A 117 14.11 -4.09 6.26
CA ALA A 117 13.98 -2.75 5.69
C ALA A 117 15.06 -2.46 4.61
N THR A 118 16.32 -2.82 4.88
CA THR A 118 17.42 -2.68 3.91
C THR A 118 17.16 -3.46 2.63
N MET A 119 16.64 -4.68 2.74
CA MET A 119 16.31 -5.52 1.60
C MET A 119 15.15 -4.93 0.77
N ALA A 120 14.08 -4.46 1.44
CA ALA A 120 12.95 -3.80 0.76
C ALA A 120 13.40 -2.55 -0.01
N ILE A 121 14.27 -1.73 0.59
CA ILE A 121 14.89 -0.57 -0.06
C ILE A 121 15.64 -0.99 -1.32
N GLU A 122 16.45 -2.05 -1.27
CA GLU A 122 17.21 -2.53 -2.43
C GLU A 122 16.31 -3.01 -3.57
N VAL A 123 15.24 -3.78 -3.26
CA VAL A 123 14.27 -4.23 -4.26
C VAL A 123 13.67 -3.05 -5.02
N ILE A 124 13.29 -1.98 -4.31
CA ILE A 124 12.69 -0.79 -4.90
C ILE A 124 13.70 0.04 -5.69
N ARG A 125 14.91 0.23 -5.14
CA ARG A 125 15.98 0.98 -5.84
C ARG A 125 16.40 0.30 -7.14
N ARG A 126 16.31 -1.03 -7.21
CA ARG A 126 16.54 -1.79 -8.44
C ARG A 126 15.37 -1.75 -9.43
N GLY A 127 14.24 -1.18 -9.03
CA GLY A 127 13.05 -1.07 -9.88
C GLY A 127 12.39 -2.43 -10.16
N VAL A 128 12.52 -3.40 -9.25
CA VAL A 128 11.86 -4.70 -9.42
C VAL A 128 10.34 -4.48 -9.42
N PRO A 129 9.60 -4.96 -10.43
CA PRO A 129 8.18 -4.65 -10.58
C PRO A 129 7.30 -5.43 -9.59
N ILE A 130 7.22 -4.91 -8.36
CA ILE A 130 6.35 -5.41 -7.29
C ILE A 130 5.05 -4.61 -7.24
N SER A 131 3.97 -5.25 -6.78
CA SER A 131 2.67 -4.61 -6.55
C SER A 131 2.53 -4.04 -5.14
N ALA A 132 3.17 -4.68 -4.17
CA ALA A 132 3.21 -4.27 -2.78
C ALA A 132 4.45 -4.85 -2.11
N VAL A 133 4.95 -4.19 -1.08
CA VAL A 133 5.87 -4.76 -0.10
C VAL A 133 5.48 -4.25 1.27
N GLU A 134 5.35 -5.16 2.22
CA GLU A 134 4.89 -4.89 3.57
C GLU A 134 5.85 -5.54 4.56
N ILE A 135 6.06 -4.93 5.71
CA ILE A 135 6.93 -5.44 6.77
C ILE A 135 6.12 -5.64 8.05
N LEU A 136 6.24 -6.81 8.67
CA LEU A 136 5.76 -7.07 10.02
C LEU A 136 6.96 -7.45 10.88
N ASP A 137 7.07 -6.87 12.06
CA ASP A 137 8.11 -7.21 13.03
C ASP A 137 7.73 -8.46 13.85
N GLU A 138 8.66 -8.94 14.67
CA GLU A 138 8.45 -10.07 15.58
C GLU A 138 7.26 -9.87 16.52
N VAL A 139 7.01 -8.64 16.99
CA VAL A 139 5.93 -8.33 17.93
C VAL A 139 4.58 -8.53 17.27
N LEU A 140 4.37 -8.01 16.06
CA LEU A 140 3.14 -8.22 15.29
C LEU A 140 2.92 -9.69 14.97
N MET A 141 3.98 -10.39 14.58
CA MET A 141 3.89 -11.82 14.29
C MET A 141 3.46 -12.60 15.55
N SER A 142 3.95 -12.21 16.73
CA SER A 142 3.51 -12.75 18.02
C SER A 142 2.04 -12.41 18.33
N VAL A 143 1.62 -11.15 18.10
CA VAL A 143 0.24 -10.70 18.29
C VAL A 143 -0.74 -11.49 17.41
N ILE A 144 -0.41 -11.69 16.14
CA ILE A 144 -1.22 -12.48 15.19
C ILE A 144 -1.34 -13.92 15.66
N ASN A 145 -0.23 -14.53 16.12
CA ASN A 145 -0.23 -15.88 16.67
C ASN A 145 -1.10 -16.00 17.93
N ARG A 146 -0.99 -15.04 18.86
CA ARG A 146 -1.75 -15.00 20.12
C ARG A 146 -3.25 -14.88 19.88
N MET A 147 -3.66 -14.07 18.91
CA MET A 147 -5.06 -13.93 18.52
C MET A 147 -5.62 -15.14 17.78
N GLY A 148 -4.76 -15.98 17.20
CA GLY A 148 -5.20 -17.05 16.29
C GLY A 148 -5.88 -16.50 15.03
N ALA A 149 -5.52 -15.28 14.61
CA ALA A 149 -6.21 -14.57 13.53
C ALA A 149 -5.93 -15.16 12.13
N THR A 150 -4.90 -16.00 12.00
CA THR A 150 -4.51 -16.64 10.75
C THR A 150 -4.63 -18.16 10.80
N SER A 151 -4.83 -18.80 9.65
CA SER A 151 -4.94 -20.26 9.51
C SER A 151 -3.67 -21.06 9.81
N ARG A 152 -2.55 -20.36 10.09
CA ARG A 152 -1.26 -20.97 10.43
C ARG A 152 -0.60 -20.22 11.58
N LYS A 153 0.31 -20.91 12.26
CA LYS A 153 1.26 -20.28 13.18
C LYS A 153 2.47 -19.76 12.39
N TRP A 154 2.88 -18.54 12.70
CA TRP A 154 4.03 -17.89 12.09
C TRP A 154 5.26 -17.93 12.99
N ASN A 155 6.44 -17.83 12.39
CA ASN A 155 7.66 -17.56 13.15
C ASN A 155 7.63 -16.11 13.61
N GLU A 156 7.92 -15.87 14.88
CA GLU A 156 7.91 -14.54 15.52
C GLU A 156 9.24 -13.82 15.23
N VAL A 157 9.45 -13.51 13.96
CA VAL A 157 10.64 -12.83 13.43
C VAL A 157 10.21 -11.77 12.41
N PRO A 158 11.03 -10.73 12.20
CA PRO A 158 10.80 -9.77 11.13
C PRO A 158 10.55 -10.44 9.78
N THR A 159 9.47 -10.05 9.12
CA THR A 159 8.97 -10.71 7.93
C THR A 159 8.54 -9.69 6.88
N LEU A 160 9.04 -9.84 5.65
CA LEU A 160 8.57 -9.10 4.48
C LEU A 160 7.55 -9.92 3.71
N PHE A 161 6.48 -9.25 3.27
CA PHE A 161 5.47 -9.77 2.37
C PHE A 161 5.54 -9.00 1.07
N PHE A 162 5.75 -9.69 -0.04
CA PHE A 162 5.74 -9.11 -1.38
C PHE A 162 4.50 -9.57 -2.13
N LYS A 163 3.85 -8.65 -2.84
CA LYS A 163 2.79 -8.97 -3.79
C LYS A 163 3.31 -8.74 -5.20
N PHE A 164 3.05 -9.68 -6.09
CA PHE A 164 3.37 -9.61 -7.51
C PHE A 164 2.08 -9.64 -8.32
N SER A 165 2.06 -8.91 -9.44
CA SER A 165 0.98 -9.01 -10.40
C SER A 165 1.45 -8.59 -11.78
N GLY A 166 0.92 -9.24 -12.82
CA GLY A 166 1.28 -8.94 -14.22
C GLY A 166 1.08 -10.16 -15.11
N SER A 167 1.82 -10.19 -16.22
CA SER A 167 1.96 -11.39 -17.03
C SER A 167 2.85 -12.42 -16.31
N ASP A 168 2.76 -13.68 -16.73
CA ASP A 168 3.56 -14.78 -16.18
C ASP A 168 5.07 -14.48 -16.20
N ALA A 169 5.57 -13.92 -17.32
CA ALA A 169 6.97 -13.56 -17.47
C ALA A 169 7.42 -12.48 -16.47
N ILE A 170 6.60 -11.44 -16.28
CA ILE A 170 6.92 -10.35 -15.34
C ILE A 170 6.95 -10.86 -13.90
N VAL A 171 5.97 -11.69 -13.53
CA VAL A 171 5.88 -12.24 -12.17
C VAL A 171 7.07 -13.16 -11.88
N LYS A 172 7.39 -14.09 -12.79
CA LYS A 172 8.53 -15.01 -12.64
C LYS A 172 9.86 -14.27 -12.52
N ASP A 173 10.11 -13.28 -13.38
CA ASP A 173 11.32 -12.47 -13.33
C ASP A 173 11.42 -11.69 -12.01
N SER A 174 10.33 -11.04 -11.59
CA SER A 174 10.29 -10.30 -10.32
C SER A 174 10.62 -11.18 -9.11
N ILE A 175 10.06 -12.39 -9.06
CA ILE A 175 10.33 -13.36 -8.00
C ILE A 175 11.80 -13.77 -8.00
N ALA A 176 12.36 -14.08 -9.17
CA ALA A 176 13.77 -14.45 -9.29
C ALA A 176 14.70 -13.32 -8.81
N GLN A 177 14.37 -12.08 -9.15
CA GLN A 177 15.11 -10.91 -8.67
C GLN A 177 15.01 -10.74 -7.15
N VAL A 178 13.80 -10.80 -6.57
CA VAL A 178 13.59 -10.71 -5.11
C VAL A 178 14.31 -11.86 -4.39
N GLN A 179 14.26 -13.08 -4.90
CA GLN A 179 14.95 -14.23 -4.33
C GLN A 179 16.49 -14.12 -4.43
N SER A 180 17.00 -13.52 -5.52
CA SER A 180 18.44 -13.23 -5.65
C SER A 180 18.90 -12.17 -4.65
N ILE A 181 18.10 -11.13 -4.44
CA ILE A 181 18.37 -10.08 -3.46
C ILE A 181 18.28 -10.63 -2.03
N SER A 182 17.28 -11.46 -1.72
CA SER A 182 17.11 -12.03 -0.37
C SER A 182 18.33 -12.85 0.09
N LYS A 183 18.94 -13.61 -0.82
CA LYS A 183 20.19 -14.36 -0.54
C LYS A 183 21.36 -13.46 -0.12
N LYS A 184 21.44 -12.23 -0.65
CA LYS A 184 22.50 -11.27 -0.29
C LYS A 184 22.31 -10.65 1.09
N HIS A 185 21.07 -10.59 1.57
CA HIS A 185 20.70 -9.98 2.86
C HIS A 185 20.57 -11.00 4.00
N HIS A 186 21.12 -12.20 3.82
CA HIS A 186 21.02 -13.30 4.79
C HIS A 186 19.58 -13.56 5.25
N ALA A 187 18.64 -13.43 4.31
CA ALA A 187 17.25 -13.74 4.58
C ALA A 187 17.08 -15.23 4.92
N ASN A 188 16.24 -15.50 5.90
CA ASN A 188 15.84 -16.84 6.29
C ASN A 188 14.54 -17.19 5.59
N GLY A 189 14.51 -18.33 4.90
CA GLY A 189 13.28 -18.81 4.25
C GLY A 189 12.79 -17.91 3.11
N PHE A 190 12.38 -18.53 2.01
CA PHE A 190 11.69 -17.86 0.93
C PHE A 190 10.50 -18.71 0.56
N GLN A 191 9.30 -18.26 0.89
CA GLN A 191 8.06 -18.92 0.52
C GLN A 191 7.43 -18.11 -0.60
N TYR A 192 6.98 -18.78 -1.65
CA TYR A 192 6.23 -18.17 -2.73
C TYR A 192 4.97 -19.00 -2.98
N GLU A 193 3.88 -18.32 -3.28
CA GLU A 193 2.62 -18.94 -3.60
C GLU A 193 1.89 -18.21 -4.73
N SER A 194 1.36 -18.99 -5.66
CA SER A 194 0.59 -18.53 -6.81
C SER A 194 -0.86 -18.99 -6.77
N ASP A 195 -1.21 -19.99 -5.95
CA ASP A 195 -2.60 -20.40 -5.76
C ASP A 195 -3.39 -19.29 -5.04
N PRO A 196 -4.54 -18.83 -5.58
CA PRO A 196 -5.29 -17.71 -5.00
C PRO A 196 -5.70 -17.91 -3.53
N GLU A 197 -6.08 -19.12 -3.12
CA GLU A 197 -6.52 -19.39 -1.75
C GLU A 197 -5.34 -19.39 -0.78
N LYS A 198 -4.23 -20.02 -1.16
CA LYS A 198 -3.02 -19.99 -0.34
C LYS A 198 -2.36 -18.61 -0.31
N GLN A 199 -2.46 -17.82 -1.39
CA GLN A 199 -2.08 -16.41 -1.39
C GLN A 199 -2.87 -15.63 -0.33
N LYS A 200 -4.20 -15.77 -0.29
CA LYS A 200 -5.03 -15.13 0.75
C LYS A 200 -4.57 -15.53 2.15
N ALA A 201 -4.21 -16.80 2.36
CA ALA A 201 -3.71 -17.28 3.65
C ALA A 201 -2.34 -16.69 4.03
N LEU A 202 -1.45 -16.41 3.06
CA LEU A 202 -0.19 -15.72 3.35
C LEU A 202 -0.41 -14.23 3.63
N TRP A 203 -1.29 -13.57 2.86
CA TRP A 203 -1.56 -12.13 3.02
C TRP A 203 -2.45 -11.80 4.22
N SER A 204 -3.18 -12.77 4.76
CA SER A 204 -4.08 -12.55 5.90
C SER A 204 -3.33 -12.07 7.13
N ALA A 205 -2.09 -12.53 7.36
CA ALA A 205 -1.25 -12.04 8.44
C ALA A 205 -1.12 -10.51 8.41
N ARG A 206 -0.84 -9.94 7.23
CA ARG A 206 -0.82 -8.49 7.05
C ARG A 206 -2.20 -7.88 7.30
N LYS A 207 -3.28 -8.41 6.72
CA LYS A 207 -4.63 -7.83 6.86
C LYS A 207 -5.14 -7.81 8.31
N GLU A 208 -4.84 -8.85 9.07
CA GLU A 208 -5.33 -9.04 10.44
C GLU A 208 -4.47 -8.31 11.49
N ALA A 209 -3.28 -7.81 11.12
CA ALA A 209 -2.34 -7.22 12.08
C ALA A 209 -2.95 -6.11 12.94
N LEU A 210 -3.60 -5.11 12.31
CA LEU A 210 -4.21 -3.99 13.03
C LEU A 210 -5.36 -4.46 13.94
N TRP A 211 -6.23 -5.31 13.41
CA TRP A 211 -7.40 -5.83 14.15
C TRP A 211 -6.97 -6.70 15.32
N SER A 212 -5.94 -7.53 15.14
CA SER A 212 -5.37 -8.37 16.19
C SER A 212 -4.80 -7.52 17.33
N MET A 213 -4.11 -6.42 17.01
CA MET A 213 -3.61 -5.49 18.02
C MET A 213 -4.75 -4.80 18.77
N MET A 214 -5.75 -4.29 18.04
CA MET A 214 -6.92 -3.65 18.66
C MET A 214 -7.71 -4.62 19.55
N ALA A 215 -7.72 -5.92 19.23
CA ALA A 215 -8.40 -6.93 20.01
C ALA A 215 -7.62 -7.39 21.25
N LEU A 216 -6.28 -7.38 21.20
CA LEU A 216 -5.42 -7.70 22.35
C LEU A 216 -5.20 -6.53 23.31
N ARG A 217 -5.63 -5.32 22.95
CA ARG A 217 -5.44 -4.15 23.83
C ARG A 217 -6.11 -4.42 25.18
N GLU A 218 -5.42 -4.05 26.25
CA GLU A 218 -6.01 -4.00 27.58
C GLU A 218 -7.08 -2.90 27.62
N THR A 219 -8.00 -2.96 28.58
CA THR A 219 -9.16 -2.05 28.64
C THR A 219 -8.78 -0.57 28.66
N ASP A 220 -7.59 -0.22 29.16
CA ASP A 220 -7.05 1.14 29.23
C ASP A 220 -5.96 1.42 28.17
N GLY A 221 -5.65 0.45 27.30
CA GLY A 221 -4.62 0.56 26.27
C GLY A 221 -5.09 1.32 25.03
N HIS A 222 -4.25 2.23 24.52
CA HIS A 222 -4.53 3.03 23.34
C HIS A 222 -3.68 2.59 22.14
N VAL A 223 -4.32 2.48 20.97
CA VAL A 223 -3.61 2.30 19.69
C VAL A 223 -3.45 3.67 19.03
N TRP A 224 -2.20 4.12 18.88
CA TRP A 224 -1.82 5.34 18.20
C TRP A 224 -1.37 5.03 16.79
N SER A 225 -1.96 5.64 15.77
CA SER A 225 -1.48 5.57 14.39
C SER A 225 -0.84 6.88 13.98
N THR A 226 0.33 6.84 13.34
CA THR A 226 1.01 8.01 12.78
C THR A 226 1.55 7.73 11.38
N ASP A 227 1.47 8.71 10.49
CA ASP A 227 1.95 8.57 9.12
C ASP A 227 3.14 9.51 8.89
N VAL A 228 4.27 8.98 8.43
CA VAL A 228 5.48 9.77 8.20
C VAL A 228 6.03 9.55 6.79
N ALA A 229 6.42 10.65 6.15
CA ALA A 229 7.16 10.62 4.89
C ALA A 229 8.66 10.68 5.18
N VAL A 230 9.41 9.66 4.75
CA VAL A 230 10.86 9.57 5.00
C VAL A 230 11.62 9.31 3.71
N PRO A 231 12.81 9.90 3.50
CA PRO A 231 13.64 9.54 2.36
C PRO A 231 13.93 8.05 2.38
N LEU A 232 13.84 7.38 1.23
CA LEU A 232 14.05 5.94 1.09
C LEU A 232 15.39 5.49 1.68
N SER A 233 16.42 6.34 1.62
CA SER A 233 17.75 6.08 2.19
C SER A 233 17.80 6.06 3.73
N ARG A 234 16.80 6.64 4.41
CA ARG A 234 16.71 6.73 5.88
C ARG A 234 15.62 5.86 6.49
N VAL A 235 14.84 5.16 5.68
CA VAL A 235 13.79 4.24 6.15
C VAL A 235 14.36 3.21 7.15
N SER A 236 15.46 2.56 6.81
CA SER A 236 16.04 1.52 7.68
C SER A 236 16.62 2.08 8.98
N GLU A 237 17.08 3.33 8.96
CA GLU A 237 17.51 4.06 10.16
C GLU A 237 16.31 4.37 11.06
N LEU A 238 15.25 4.96 10.49
CA LEU A 238 14.02 5.28 11.22
C LEU A 238 13.43 4.04 11.88
N ILE A 239 13.22 2.97 11.09
CA ILE A 239 12.65 1.71 11.59
C ILE A 239 13.55 1.10 12.67
N GLY A 240 14.87 1.25 12.57
CA GLY A 240 15.80 0.75 13.59
C GLY A 240 15.82 1.54 14.91
N GLN A 241 15.44 2.83 14.90
CA GLN A 241 15.33 3.65 16.11
C GLN A 241 14.10 3.29 16.95
N PHE A 242 13.12 2.69 16.30
CA PHE A 242 11.86 2.29 16.84
C PHE A 242 11.97 0.88 17.46
N ALA A 243 12.61 0.81 18.64
CA ALA A 243 12.97 -0.46 19.30
C ALA A 243 11.89 -1.04 20.24
N CYS A 244 10.71 -0.43 20.34
CA CYS A 244 9.57 -0.99 21.08
C CYS A 244 8.28 -0.64 20.35
N SER A 245 7.43 -1.64 20.13
CA SER A 245 6.00 -1.45 19.80
C SER A 245 5.72 -0.59 18.57
N VAL A 246 6.57 -0.67 17.55
CA VAL A 246 6.43 0.13 16.33
C VAL A 246 6.00 -0.80 15.23
N ILE A 247 4.85 -0.50 14.64
CA ILE A 247 4.29 -1.26 13.54
C ILE A 247 4.60 -0.51 12.27
N PRO A 248 5.74 -0.70 11.58
CA PRO A 248 5.94 -0.09 10.27
C PRO A 248 4.99 -0.76 9.26
N PHE A 249 3.81 -0.20 9.06
CA PHE A 249 3.13 -0.36 7.79
C PHE A 249 3.86 0.50 6.77
N MET A 250 4.38 -0.15 5.74
CA MET A 250 5.20 0.53 4.75
C MET A 250 4.44 0.54 3.42
N ASP A 251 3.52 1.50 3.25
CA ASP A 251 2.98 1.81 1.93
C ASP A 251 4.04 2.59 1.14
N ILE A 252 4.83 1.86 0.38
CA ILE A 252 5.86 2.45 -0.48
C ILE A 252 5.23 3.04 -1.71
N THR A 253 4.46 4.10 -1.53
CA THR A 253 4.01 4.92 -2.63
C THR A 253 5.22 5.70 -3.15
N HIS A 254 5.79 5.26 -4.26
CA HIS A 254 6.93 5.93 -4.87
C HIS A 254 6.52 7.31 -5.40
N LEU A 255 6.64 8.34 -4.58
CA LEU A 255 6.66 9.72 -5.04
C LEU A 255 8.08 10.01 -5.55
N SER A 256 8.31 9.81 -6.85
CA SER A 256 9.39 10.56 -7.50
C SER A 256 8.96 12.02 -7.62
N GLN A 257 9.21 12.82 -6.60
CA GLN A 257 9.27 14.26 -6.82
C GLN A 257 10.62 14.58 -7.47
N THR A 258 10.61 14.84 -8.77
CA THR A 258 11.71 15.48 -9.47
C THR A 258 11.81 16.94 -9.01
N TYR A 259 12.47 17.20 -7.89
CA TYR A 259 12.88 18.57 -7.56
C TYR A 259 14.13 18.95 -8.37
N PRO A 260 14.15 20.11 -9.04
CA PRO A 260 15.28 20.53 -9.87
C PRO A 260 16.41 21.11 -9.00
N ARG A 261 16.95 20.35 -8.04
CA ARG A 261 18.25 20.62 -7.39
C ARG A 261 18.92 19.32 -6.91
N LYS A 262 19.84 18.82 -7.73
CA LYS A 262 21.02 17.96 -7.46
C LYS A 262 20.94 16.69 -6.59
N ASN A 263 19.82 16.32 -5.95
CA ASN A 263 19.67 15.01 -5.30
C ASN A 263 18.29 14.43 -5.60
N LEU A 264 18.25 13.35 -6.40
CA LEU A 264 17.05 12.51 -6.52
C LEU A 264 16.81 11.86 -5.16
N SER A 265 15.84 12.35 -4.40
CA SER A 265 15.38 11.72 -3.17
C SER A 265 14.03 11.05 -3.44
N SER A 266 14.01 9.72 -3.46
CA SER A 266 12.76 8.97 -3.39
C SER A 266 12.26 9.01 -1.95
N TRP A 267 10.97 9.28 -1.75
CA TRP A 267 10.32 9.29 -0.44
C TRP A 267 9.38 8.10 -0.32
N VAL A 268 9.17 7.64 0.92
CA VAL A 268 8.27 6.56 1.27
C VAL A 268 7.35 7.03 2.39
N TYR A 269 6.07 6.64 2.30
CA TYR A 269 5.14 6.78 3.42
C TYR A 269 5.19 5.54 4.31
N LEU A 270 5.25 5.77 5.61
CA LEU A 270 5.18 4.75 6.64
C LEU A 270 3.99 5.10 7.54
N VAL A 271 2.97 4.24 7.59
CA VAL A 271 2.00 4.30 8.70
C VAL A 271 2.61 3.48 9.82
N VAL A 272 2.60 4.04 11.02
CA VAL A 272 3.16 3.42 12.20
C VAL A 272 2.07 3.31 13.25
N PHE A 273 1.81 2.11 13.74
CA PHE A 273 0.94 1.91 14.90
C PHE A 273 1.77 1.68 16.18
N TRP A 274 1.27 2.22 17.30
CA TRP A 274 1.84 2.14 18.64
C TRP A 274 0.76 1.71 19.62
N GLY A 275 1.11 0.88 20.61
CA GLY A 275 0.21 0.44 21.66
C GLY A 275 0.88 0.59 23.01
N THR A 276 0.14 1.12 23.99
CA THR A 276 0.49 1.07 25.42
C THR A 276 -0.31 -0.02 26.11
#